data_AF-A0A1E1VXE5-F1
#
_entry.id   AF-A0A1E1VXE5-F1
#
_cell.length_a   1.000
_cell.length_b   1.000
_cell.length_c   1.000
_cell.angle_alpha   90.00
_cell.angle_beta   90.00
_cell.angle_gamma   90.00
#
_symmetry.space_group_name_H-M   'P 1'
#
loop_
_entity.id
_entity.type
_entity.pdbx_description
1 polymer ?
#
loop_
_entity_poly.entity_id
_entity_poly.type
_entity_poly.pdbx_seq_one_letter_code
_entity_poly.pdbx_strand_id
1 'polypeptide(L)'
;MESQFWGYIKCHKCRHILLDDINKIYSSEVIHSECDSYDIKKFIYLLEDNLPIWIKLKVEEEQWTKGKLHCENCGSKVGTFDFISGRKCDCGKSVLPPVHFVTSQVDRPIKI
;
A
#
# COMPACT_ATOMS: atom_id res chain seq x y z
N MET A 1 -8.16 22.91 -12.46
CA MET A 1 -8.81 21.67 -12.95
C MET A 1 -8.11 20.52 -12.26
N GLU A 2 -8.60 20.16 -11.07
CA GLU A 2 -8.11 19.00 -10.34
C GLU A 2 -8.57 17.74 -11.06
N SER A 3 -7.62 17.04 -11.67
CA SER A 3 -7.84 15.73 -12.25
C SER A 3 -8.16 14.75 -11.13
N GLN A 4 -9.43 14.54 -10.85
CA GLN A 4 -9.87 13.52 -9.90
C GLN A 4 -9.56 12.14 -10.48
N PHE A 5 -8.43 11.56 -10.05
CA PHE A 5 -8.08 10.18 -10.35
C PHE A 5 -8.97 9.25 -9.53
N TRP A 6 -10.11 8.89 -10.10
CA TRP A 6 -11.00 7.92 -9.48
C TRP A 6 -10.58 6.52 -9.90
N GLY A 7 -10.09 5.72 -8.96
CA GLY A 7 -9.98 4.30 -9.21
C GLY A 7 -9.74 3.50 -7.93
N TYR A 8 -9.89 2.19 -8.09
CA TYR A 8 -10.00 1.27 -6.98
C TYR A 8 -8.89 0.24 -7.07
N ILE A 9 -8.28 -0.11 -5.94
CA ILE A 9 -7.46 -1.31 -5.84
C ILE A 9 -8.38 -2.47 -5.51
N LYS A 10 -8.30 -3.54 -6.30
CA LYS A 10 -9.08 -4.75 -6.07
C LYS A 10 -8.17 -5.92 -5.73
N CYS A 11 -8.68 -6.88 -4.98
CA CYS A 11 -8.00 -8.14 -4.77
C CYS A 11 -7.89 -8.90 -6.11
N HIS A 12 -6.70 -9.35 -6.48
CA HIS A 12 -6.49 -10.09 -7.73
C HIS A 12 -7.33 -11.38 -7.80
N LYS A 13 -7.56 -12.04 -6.65
CA LYS A 13 -8.27 -13.32 -6.57
C LYS A 13 -9.79 -13.20 -6.67
N CYS A 14 -10.41 -12.29 -5.91
CA CYS A 14 -11.88 -12.19 -5.83
C CYS A 14 -12.43 -10.85 -6.36
N ARG A 15 -11.57 -9.94 -6.81
CA ARG A 15 -11.93 -8.59 -7.29
C ARG A 15 -12.67 -7.71 -6.27
N HIS A 16 -12.69 -8.12 -5.00
CA HIS A 16 -13.19 -7.31 -3.89
C HIS A 16 -12.38 -6.01 -3.77
N ILE A 17 -13.05 -4.89 -3.52
CA ILE A 17 -12.41 -3.58 -3.43
C ILE A 17 -11.67 -3.49 -2.10
N LEU A 18 -10.35 -3.29 -2.16
CA LEU A 18 -9.48 -3.16 -0.99
C LEU A 18 -9.18 -1.69 -0.66
N LEU A 19 -9.13 -0.85 -1.69
CA LEU A 19 -8.93 0.59 -1.56
C LEU A 19 -9.84 1.27 -2.59
N ASP A 20 -10.63 2.22 -2.11
CA ASP A 20 -11.60 2.97 -2.91
C ASP A 20 -11.05 4.27 -3.50
N ASP A 21 -9.96 4.76 -2.91
CA ASP A 21 -9.38 6.04 -3.26
C ASP A 21 -7.86 5.90 -3.44
N ILE A 22 -7.41 5.94 -4.70
CA ILE A 22 -5.98 5.92 -5.08
C ILE A 22 -5.22 7.11 -4.50
N ASN A 23 -5.86 8.25 -4.21
CA ASN A 23 -5.16 9.41 -3.68
C ASN A 23 -4.56 9.11 -2.29
N LYS A 24 -5.02 8.06 -1.63
CA LYS A 24 -4.47 7.52 -0.37
C LYS A 24 -3.21 6.69 -0.55
N ILE A 25 -2.85 6.33 -1.79
CA ILE A 25 -1.60 5.66 -2.12
C ILE A 25 -0.46 6.69 -2.05
N TYR A 26 0.70 6.24 -1.59
CA TYR A 26 1.93 7.01 -1.72
C TYR A 26 2.29 7.14 -3.22
N SER A 27 1.89 8.27 -3.82
CA SER A 27 2.10 8.55 -5.23
C SER A 27 3.58 8.69 -5.56
N SER A 28 3.94 8.33 -6.79
CA SER A 28 5.28 8.48 -7.36
C SER A 28 5.83 9.90 -7.29
N GLU A 29 4.99 10.91 -7.08
CA GLU A 29 5.41 12.31 -6.94
C GLU A 29 6.07 12.59 -5.57
N VAL A 30 5.80 11.79 -4.54
CA VAL A 30 6.48 11.88 -3.22
C VAL A 30 7.75 11.00 -3.20
N ILE A 31 7.90 10.13 -4.19
CA ILE A 31 9.06 9.26 -4.35
C ILE A 31 10.17 10.10 -4.96
N HIS A 32 11.23 10.32 -4.19
CA HIS A 32 12.51 10.72 -4.78
C HIS A 32 12.86 9.67 -5.83
N SER A 33 12.80 10.03 -7.11
CA SER A 33 13.04 9.16 -8.28
C SER A 33 14.46 8.59 -8.36
N GLU A 34 15.27 8.80 -7.32
CA GLU A 34 16.68 8.48 -7.22
C GLU A 34 16.99 7.36 -6.20
N CYS A 35 15.99 6.79 -5.51
CA CYS A 35 16.23 5.67 -4.57
C CYS A 35 15.67 4.35 -5.12
N ASP A 36 16.58 3.44 -5.50
CA ASP A 36 16.28 2.11 -6.02
C ASP A 36 15.52 1.20 -5.05
N SER A 37 15.47 1.55 -3.75
CA SER A 37 14.74 0.76 -2.75
C SER A 37 13.23 0.87 -2.87
N TYR A 38 12.72 1.88 -3.60
CA TYR A 38 11.30 1.96 -3.93
C TYR A 38 10.98 1.08 -5.14
N ASP A 39 10.76 -0.22 -4.92
CA ASP A 39 10.22 -1.10 -5.97
C ASP A 39 8.72 -0.84 -6.17
N ILE A 40 8.40 0.30 -6.79
CA ILE A 40 7.05 0.74 -7.14
C ILE A 40 6.36 -0.15 -8.17
N LYS A 41 7.14 -1.00 -8.87
CA LYS A 41 6.61 -2.00 -9.81
C LYS A 41 6.04 -3.19 -9.04
N LYS A 42 6.66 -3.55 -7.92
CA LYS A 42 6.27 -4.70 -7.10
C LYS A 42 5.37 -4.35 -5.91
N PHE A 43 5.48 -3.14 -5.38
CA PHE A 43 4.75 -2.71 -4.20
C PHE A 43 3.95 -1.43 -4.44
N ILE A 44 2.81 -1.33 -3.75
CA ILE A 44 1.99 -0.12 -3.64
C ILE A 44 2.07 0.32 -2.19
N TYR A 45 2.81 1.38 -1.91
CA TYR A 45 2.95 1.90 -0.56
C TYR A 45 1.75 2.76 -0.17
N LEU A 46 1.31 2.67 1.07
CA LEU A 46 0.26 3.51 1.63
C LEU A 46 0.83 4.43 2.71
N LEU A 47 0.31 5.65 2.78
CA LEU A 47 0.60 6.57 3.87
C LEU A 47 -0.14 6.16 5.13
N GLU A 48 0.53 6.25 6.27
CA GLU A 48 -0.06 5.98 7.60
C GLU A 48 -1.31 6.84 7.86
N ASP A 49 -1.24 8.12 7.52
CA ASP A 49 -2.33 9.09 7.70
C ASP A 49 -3.61 8.67 6.95
N ASN A 50 -3.43 8.04 5.78
CA ASN A 50 -4.50 7.73 4.83
C ASN A 50 -4.84 6.23 4.74
N LEU A 51 -4.48 5.43 5.76
CA LEU A 51 -4.83 4.01 5.75
C LEU A 51 -6.36 3.80 5.79
N PRO A 52 -6.91 2.89 4.97
CA PRO A 52 -8.31 2.50 5.06
C PRO A 52 -8.59 1.82 6.41
N ILE A 53 -9.83 1.95 6.88
CA ILE A 53 -10.26 1.54 8.22
C ILE A 53 -9.91 0.07 8.50
N TRP A 54 -10.16 -0.83 7.55
CA TRP A 54 -9.87 -2.26 7.72
C TRP A 54 -8.37 -2.54 7.94
N ILE A 55 -7.48 -1.77 7.32
CA ILE A 55 -6.04 -1.87 7.56
C ILE A 55 -5.69 -1.30 8.93
N LYS A 56 -6.24 -0.14 9.31
CA LYS A 56 -6.00 0.46 10.63
C LYS A 56 -6.38 -0.51 11.76
N LEU A 57 -7.56 -1.12 11.67
CA LEU A 57 -8.00 -2.14 12.62
C LEU A 57 -7.02 -3.32 12.69
N LYS A 58 -6.53 -3.82 11.54
CA LYS A 58 -5.54 -4.90 11.52
C LYS A 58 -4.20 -4.50 12.12
N VAL A 59 -3.77 -3.26 11.93
CA VAL A 59 -2.52 -2.73 12.52
C VAL A 59 -2.68 -2.57 14.03
N GLU A 60 -3.83 -2.08 14.49
CA GLU A 60 -4.16 -1.95 15.92
C GLU A 60 -4.25 -3.32 16.61
N GLU A 61 -4.91 -4.30 15.98
CA GLU A 61 -4.98 -5.69 16.45
C GLU A 61 -3.59 -6.32 16.63
N GLU A 62 -2.67 -6.05 15.71
CA GLU A 62 -1.28 -6.52 15.74
C GLU A 62 -0.35 -5.54 16.50
N GLN A 63 -0.93 -4.60 17.26
CA GLN A 63 -0.23 -3.64 18.12
C GLN A 63 0.89 -2.86 17.43
N TRP A 64 0.66 -2.39 16.19
CA TRP A 64 1.64 -1.60 15.43
C TRP A 64 2.99 -2.30 15.25
N THR A 65 2.96 -3.63 15.08
CA THR A 65 4.18 -4.42 14.89
C THR A 65 4.43 -4.72 13.40
N LYS A 66 4.40 -6.00 13.02
CA LYS A 66 4.54 -6.46 11.64
C LYS A 66 3.47 -7.51 11.37
N GLY A 67 2.84 -7.44 10.21
CA GLY A 67 1.71 -8.29 9.89
C GLY A 67 1.49 -8.46 8.39
N LYS A 68 0.59 -9.39 8.06
CA LYS A 68 0.16 -9.65 6.68
C LYS A 68 -1.24 -9.11 6.48
N LEU A 69 -1.45 -8.42 5.36
CA LEU A 69 -2.77 -7.99 4.94
C LEU A 69 -3.40 -9.09 4.11
N HIS A 70 -4.59 -9.53 4.54
CA HIS A 70 -5.41 -10.50 3.83
C HIS A 70 -6.70 -9.83 3.36
N CYS A 71 -7.18 -10.22 2.18
CA CYS A 71 -8.47 -9.76 1.68
C CYS A 71 -9.59 -10.23 2.61
N GLU A 72 -10.43 -9.31 3.09
CA GLU A 72 -11.56 -9.60 3.99
C GLU A 72 -12.59 -10.56 3.37
N ASN A 73 -12.67 -10.60 2.03
CA ASN A 73 -13.64 -11.43 1.31
C ASN A 73 -13.15 -12.85 0.99
N CYS A 74 -11.86 -13.07 0.76
CA CYS A 74 -11.36 -14.40 0.33
C CYS A 74 -10.13 -14.91 1.09
N GLY A 75 -9.64 -14.14 2.05
CA GLY A 75 -8.48 -14.48 2.87
C GLY A 75 -7.15 -14.51 2.13
N SER A 76 -7.11 -14.20 0.82
CA SER A 76 -5.85 -14.19 0.07
C SER A 76 -4.95 -13.07 0.58
N LYS A 77 -3.64 -13.33 0.64
CA LYS A 77 -2.66 -12.30 0.97
C LYS A 77 -2.66 -11.21 -0.10
N VAL A 78 -2.81 -9.95 0.30
CA VAL A 78 -2.82 -8.78 -0.59
C VAL A 78 -1.67 -7.81 -0.32
N GLY A 79 -1.07 -7.89 0.86
CA GLY A 79 -0.03 -6.96 1.29
C GLY A 79 0.63 -7.37 2.60
N THR A 80 1.45 -6.46 3.13
CA THR A 80 2.14 -6.59 4.41
C THR A 80 2.32 -5.22 5.03
N PHE A 81 2.44 -5.17 6.35
CA PHE A 81 2.87 -3.99 7.08
C PHE A 81 4.01 -4.33 8.03
N ASP A 82 4.93 -3.38 8.23
CA ASP A 82 6.08 -3.54 9.12
C ASP A 82 6.49 -2.18 9.71
N PHE A 83 6.04 -1.92 10.94
CA PHE A 83 6.35 -0.70 11.69
C PHE A 83 7.57 -0.88 12.61
N ILE A 84 8.00 -2.11 12.90
CA ILE A 84 9.16 -2.38 13.77
C ILE A 84 10.46 -2.15 13.00
N SER A 85 10.57 -2.76 11.81
CA SER A 85 11.86 -2.81 11.12
C SER A 85 12.21 -1.46 10.48
N GLY A 86 11.21 -0.56 10.32
CA GLY A 86 11.38 0.79 9.80
C GLY A 86 12.34 0.83 8.63
N ARG A 87 12.04 0.10 7.55
CA ARG A 87 12.98 -0.09 6.43
C ARG A 87 13.41 1.26 5.90
N LYS A 88 14.64 1.63 6.19
CA LYS A 88 15.27 2.83 5.63
C LYS A 88 15.52 2.57 4.16
N CYS A 89 15.22 3.55 3.31
CA CYS A 89 15.66 3.50 1.91
C CYS A 89 17.18 3.39 1.89
N ASP A 90 17.75 2.69 0.92
CA ASP A 90 19.20 2.56 0.74
C ASP A 90 19.86 3.93 0.48
N CYS A 91 19.07 4.95 0.09
CA CYS A 91 19.54 6.33 -0.01
C CYS A 91 19.76 7.00 1.37
N GLY A 92 19.32 6.40 2.47
CA GLY A 92 19.44 6.91 3.84
C GLY A 92 18.63 8.18 4.15
N LYS A 93 17.96 8.78 3.15
CA LYS A 93 17.24 10.06 3.27
C LYS A 93 15.78 9.92 3.71
N SER A 94 15.18 8.74 3.56
CA SER A 94 13.76 8.51 3.88
C SER A 94 13.51 7.09 4.40
N VAL A 95 12.45 6.94 5.20
CA VAL A 95 11.93 5.64 5.64
C VAL A 95 10.84 5.22 4.68
N LEU A 96 10.87 3.97 4.23
CA LEU A 96 9.81 3.42 3.39
C LEU A 96 8.49 3.37 4.19
N PRO A 97 7.35 3.69 3.57
CA PRO A 97 6.07 3.57 4.26
C PRO A 97 5.88 2.12 4.76
N PRO A 98 5.47 1.95 6.03
CA PRO A 98 5.43 0.65 6.68
C PRO A 98 4.40 -0.28 6.05
N VAL A 99 3.33 0.28 5.47
CA VAL A 99 2.22 -0.48 4.87
C VAL A 99 2.32 -0.49 3.35
N HIS A 100 2.20 -1.67 2.76
CA HIS A 100 2.18 -1.81 1.30
C HIS A 100 1.36 -3.01 0.81
N PHE A 101 0.74 -2.86 -0.37
CA PHE A 101 0.21 -3.96 -1.15
C PHE A 101 1.27 -4.54 -2.10
N VAL A 102 1.10 -5.81 -2.46
CA VAL A 102 1.93 -6.47 -3.48
C VAL A 102 1.19 -6.45 -4.80
N THR A 103 1.79 -5.91 -5.86
CA THR A 103 1.14 -5.77 -7.17
C THR A 103 0.71 -7.07 -7.81
N SER A 104 1.42 -8.17 -7.54
CA SER A 104 1.00 -9.48 -8.02
C SER A 104 -0.24 -10.03 -7.32
N GLN A 105 -0.68 -9.41 -6.22
CA GLN A 105 -1.81 -9.85 -5.40
C GLN A 105 -3.02 -8.90 -5.47
N VAL A 106 -2.85 -7.74 -6.10
CA VAL A 106 -3.90 -6.74 -6.24
C VAL A 106 -3.94 -6.18 -7.66
N ASP A 107 -5.13 -5.93 -8.15
CA ASP A 107 -5.32 -5.24 -9.42
C ASP A 107 -5.25 -3.74 -9.19
N ARG A 108 -4.34 -3.10 -9.92
CA ARG A 108 -4.31 -1.65 -10.01
C ARG A 108 -5.38 -1.17 -11.00
N PRO A 109 -5.98 0.00 -10.77
CA PRO A 109 -6.75 0.68 -11.80
C PRO A 109 -5.82 0.97 -12.97
N ILE A 110 -6.20 0.47 -14.14
CA ILE A 110 -5.46 0.67 -15.39
C ILE A 110 -5.46 2.18 -15.65
N LYS A 111 -4.26 2.79 -15.76
CA LYS A 111 -4.12 4.12 -16.33
C LYS A 111 -4.60 4.02 -17.78
N ILE A 112 -5.78 4.54 -18.07
CA ILE A 112 -6.22 4.79 -19.45
C ILE A 112 -5.66 6.14 -19.85
#